data_AF-A0AAE1GDT1-F1
#
_entry.id   AF-A0AAE1GDT1-F1
#
_cell.length_a   1.000
_cell.length_b   1.000
_cell.length_c   1.000
_cell.angle_alpha   90.00
_cell.angle_beta   90.00
_cell.angle_gamma   90.00
#
_symmetry.space_group_name_H-M   'P 1'
#
loop_
_entity.id
_entity.type
_entity.pdbx_description
1 polymer ?
#
loop_
_entity_poly.entity_id
_entity_poly.type
_entity_poly.pdbx_seq_one_letter_code
_entity_poly.pdbx_strand_id
1 'polypeptide(L)'
;MQKLPSHLEFMVPETYRYFSHSTLRQQKYAQLYSTINVGKQPLKLQQLSETRWLAIAPCLTRVLQQYDELKLHFEMKNDRNHLPLQAVDFGVQFNIELARTSLDSGIVDTVKKYDRDFLMQLLSELQQRLPSNIHHLQTLDALSPETVLGLRKPKLQDLSFLMKYSGDIGKLDEQWQYIGTVSWPMDVLDNEEKFWMTVHDHHDASGEQDFKEVGQFALSMLALPFSNASVERVFFHK
;
A
#
# COMPACT_ATOMS: atom_id res chain seq x y z
N MET A 1 -41.90 -19.11 -0.99
CA MET A 1 -40.80 -18.61 -0.15
C MET A 1 -39.62 -18.31 -1.06
N GLN A 2 -39.19 -17.05 -1.15
CA GLN A 2 -37.92 -16.73 -1.80
C GLN A 2 -36.81 -17.34 -0.94
N LYS A 3 -36.00 -18.22 -1.54
CA LYS A 3 -34.82 -18.79 -0.89
C LYS A 3 -33.60 -18.00 -1.31
N LEU A 4 -32.62 -17.91 -0.41
CA LEU A 4 -31.35 -17.31 -0.76
C LEU A 4 -30.65 -18.23 -1.78
N PRO A 5 -29.93 -17.69 -2.78
CA PRO A 5 -29.14 -18.52 -3.68
C PRO A 5 -28.19 -19.45 -2.92
N SER A 6 -28.09 -20.70 -3.36
CA SER A 6 -27.37 -21.78 -2.65
C SER A 6 -25.91 -21.43 -2.34
N HIS A 7 -25.26 -20.67 -3.22
CA HIS A 7 -23.88 -20.23 -3.02
C HIS A 7 -23.75 -19.24 -1.85
N LEU A 8 -24.74 -18.36 -1.61
CA LEU A 8 -24.75 -17.44 -0.48
C LEU A 8 -25.15 -18.16 0.82
N GLU A 9 -26.05 -19.14 0.74
CA GLU A 9 -26.39 -20.02 1.86
C GLU A 9 -25.18 -20.83 2.35
N PHE A 10 -24.22 -21.11 1.48
CA PHE A 10 -22.95 -21.73 1.85
C PHE A 10 -21.91 -20.68 2.30
N MET A 11 -21.64 -19.68 1.47
CA MET A 11 -20.53 -18.74 1.65
C MET A 11 -20.65 -17.94 2.96
N VAL A 12 -21.84 -17.45 3.29
CA VAL A 12 -22.04 -16.55 4.44
C VAL A 12 -21.85 -17.27 5.79
N PRO A 13 -22.48 -18.44 6.03
CA PRO A 13 -22.20 -19.22 7.23
C PRO A 13 -20.76 -19.71 7.34
N GLU A 14 -20.16 -20.16 6.23
CA GLU A 14 -18.77 -20.63 6.23
C GLU A 14 -17.77 -19.51 6.53
N THR A 15 -18.01 -18.31 5.99
CA THR A 15 -17.21 -17.13 6.31
C THR A 15 -17.28 -16.83 7.81
N TYR A 16 -18.48 -16.84 8.40
CA TYR A 16 -18.64 -16.65 9.84
C TYR A 16 -17.89 -17.73 10.65
N ARG A 17 -18.07 -19.01 10.31
CA ARG A 17 -17.40 -20.14 10.97
C ARG A 17 -15.88 -20.04 10.88
N TYR A 18 -15.36 -19.68 9.70
CA TYR A 18 -13.93 -19.54 9.47
C TYR A 18 -13.26 -18.63 10.50
N PHE A 19 -13.89 -17.48 10.80
CA PHE A 19 -13.40 -16.53 11.78
C PHE A 19 -13.78 -16.88 13.22
N SER A 20 -14.98 -17.43 13.47
CA SER A 20 -15.44 -17.73 14.84
C SER A 20 -14.54 -18.74 15.56
N HIS A 21 -13.92 -19.65 14.81
CA HIS A 21 -13.07 -20.71 15.36
C HIS A 21 -11.61 -20.31 15.63
N SER A 22 -11.18 -19.10 15.28
CA SER A 22 -9.77 -18.72 15.47
C SER A 22 -9.58 -17.22 15.70
N THR A 23 -9.07 -16.89 16.88
CA THR A 23 -8.62 -15.54 17.25
C THR A 23 -7.51 -15.05 16.32
N LEU A 24 -6.59 -15.94 15.91
CA LEU A 24 -5.52 -15.60 14.96
C LEU A 24 -6.07 -15.21 13.58
N ARG A 25 -7.11 -15.90 13.08
CA ARG A 25 -7.76 -15.53 11.80
C ARG A 25 -8.44 -14.16 11.89
N GLN A 26 -9.10 -13.88 13.02
CA GLN A 26 -9.71 -12.57 13.27
C GLN A 26 -8.67 -11.46 13.33
N GLN A 27 -7.54 -11.68 14.01
CA GLN A 27 -6.43 -10.72 14.08
C GLN A 27 -5.83 -10.45 12.69
N LYS A 28 -5.54 -11.50 11.91
CA LYS A 28 -5.00 -11.35 10.55
C LYS A 28 -5.96 -10.60 9.62
N TYR A 29 -7.25 -10.87 9.72
CA TYR A 29 -8.25 -10.14 8.95
C TYR A 29 -8.37 -8.68 9.42
N ALA A 30 -8.34 -8.42 10.72
CA ALA A 30 -8.38 -7.05 11.25
C ALA A 30 -7.17 -6.22 10.78
N GLN A 31 -5.96 -6.81 10.76
CA GLN A 31 -4.76 -6.17 10.24
C GLN A 31 -4.88 -5.84 8.74
N LEU A 32 -5.34 -6.81 7.93
CA LEU A 32 -5.57 -6.60 6.51
C LEU A 32 -6.62 -5.50 6.28
N TYR A 33 -7.74 -5.57 7.00
CA TYR A 33 -8.82 -4.61 6.91
C TYR A 33 -8.36 -3.19 7.27
N SER A 34 -7.60 -3.02 8.37
CA SER A 34 -7.07 -1.70 8.75
C SER A 34 -6.01 -1.17 7.80
N THR A 35 -5.33 -2.04 7.06
CA THR A 35 -4.36 -1.65 6.03
C THR A 35 -5.07 -1.08 4.80
N ILE A 36 -6.19 -1.70 4.38
CA ILE A 36 -7.00 -1.23 3.25
C ILE A 36 -7.83 0.00 3.65
N ASN A 37 -8.45 -0.07 4.82
CA ASN A 37 -9.33 0.96 5.36
C ASN A 37 -8.65 1.64 6.54
N VAL A 38 -7.78 2.60 6.24
CA VAL A 38 -6.90 3.21 7.24
C VAL A 38 -7.68 3.74 8.45
N GLY A 39 -7.32 3.25 9.64
CA GLY A 39 -7.95 3.63 10.91
C GLY A 39 -9.33 3.03 11.18
N LYS A 40 -9.88 2.19 10.30
CA LYS A 40 -11.17 1.51 10.51
C LYS A 40 -10.98 0.08 11.02
N GLN A 41 -12.02 -0.43 11.67
CA GLN A 41 -12.09 -1.80 12.15
C GLN A 41 -13.13 -2.58 11.34
N PRO A 42 -12.92 -3.89 11.11
CA PRO A 42 -13.88 -4.72 10.39
C PRO A 42 -15.21 -4.83 11.14
N LEU A 43 -16.30 -4.96 10.40
CA LEU A 43 -17.62 -5.19 10.99
C LEU A 43 -17.68 -6.61 11.56
N LYS A 44 -18.16 -6.72 12.80
CA LYS A 44 -18.36 -8.03 13.44
C LYS A 44 -19.35 -8.86 12.61
N LEU A 45 -18.86 -9.95 12.05
CA LEU A 45 -19.68 -10.91 11.31
C LEU A 45 -20.74 -11.53 12.21
N GLN A 46 -21.92 -11.74 11.67
CA GLN A 46 -23.06 -12.34 12.37
C GLN A 46 -23.33 -13.72 11.80
N GLN A 47 -23.69 -14.66 12.67
CA GLN A 47 -24.13 -15.98 12.25
C GLN A 47 -25.46 -15.84 11.49
N LEU A 48 -25.55 -16.49 10.34
CA LEU A 48 -26.79 -16.53 9.56
C LEU A 48 -27.87 -17.27 10.38
N SER A 49 -29.05 -16.66 10.52
CA SER A 49 -30.19 -17.31 11.17
C SER A 49 -30.96 -18.16 10.16
N GLU A 50 -31.18 -19.43 10.48
CA GLU A 50 -31.94 -20.37 9.62
C GLU A 50 -33.44 -20.04 9.54
N THR A 51 -33.99 -19.36 10.57
CA THR A 51 -35.45 -19.24 10.76
C THR A 51 -35.95 -17.79 10.83
N ARG A 52 -35.08 -16.78 10.70
CA ARG A 52 -35.46 -15.36 10.80
C ARG A 52 -34.98 -14.57 9.60
N TRP A 53 -35.85 -14.42 8.60
CA TRP A 53 -35.55 -13.64 7.38
C TRP A 53 -35.11 -12.20 7.67
N LEU A 54 -35.71 -11.56 8.67
CA LEU A 54 -35.30 -10.20 9.10
C LEU A 54 -33.86 -10.14 9.65
N ALA A 55 -33.29 -11.26 10.08
CA ALA A 55 -31.90 -11.34 10.52
C ALA A 55 -30.92 -11.66 9.37
N ILE A 56 -31.41 -12.08 8.21
CA ILE A 56 -30.59 -12.38 7.03
C ILE A 56 -30.11 -11.07 6.38
N ALA A 57 -31.00 -10.10 6.19
CA ALA A 57 -30.66 -8.81 5.58
C ALA A 57 -29.46 -8.10 6.25
N PRO A 58 -29.45 -7.84 7.58
CA PRO A 58 -28.31 -7.21 8.23
C PRO A 58 -27.03 -8.05 8.19
N CYS A 59 -27.14 -9.39 8.17
CA CYS A 59 -26.00 -10.28 8.00
C CYS A 59 -25.36 -10.11 6.60
N LEU A 60 -26.19 -10.14 5.55
CA LEU A 60 -25.74 -9.93 4.17
C LEU A 60 -25.18 -8.53 3.96
N THR A 61 -25.82 -7.49 4.49
CA THR A 61 -25.31 -6.11 4.41
C THR A 61 -23.91 -6.01 5.01
N ARG A 62 -23.65 -6.64 6.16
CA ARG A 62 -22.31 -6.64 6.79
C ARG A 62 -21.27 -7.35 5.94
N VAL A 63 -21.63 -8.45 5.27
CA VAL A 63 -20.71 -9.16 4.35
C VAL A 63 -20.44 -8.30 3.12
N LEU A 64 -21.47 -7.70 2.52
CA LEU A 64 -21.34 -6.84 1.34
C LEU A 64 -20.50 -5.59 1.61
N GLN A 65 -20.67 -4.97 2.78
CA GLN A 65 -19.93 -3.76 3.18
C GLN A 65 -18.42 -3.97 3.33
N GLN A 66 -17.96 -5.22 3.43
CA GLN A 66 -16.54 -5.57 3.54
C GLN A 66 -16.15 -6.70 2.57
N TYR A 67 -16.85 -6.79 1.44
CA TYR A 67 -16.72 -7.92 0.52
C TYR A 67 -15.34 -7.99 -0.13
N ASP A 68 -14.80 -6.84 -0.55
CA ASP A 68 -13.50 -6.78 -1.24
C ASP A 68 -12.36 -7.17 -0.28
N GLU A 69 -12.42 -6.74 0.98
CA GLU A 69 -11.45 -7.10 2.01
C GLU A 69 -11.56 -8.58 2.39
N LEU A 70 -12.78 -9.11 2.51
CA LEU A 70 -13.01 -10.54 2.74
C LEU A 70 -12.48 -11.38 1.57
N LYS A 71 -12.80 -10.97 0.34
CA LYS A 71 -12.35 -11.63 -0.88
C LYS A 71 -10.82 -11.67 -0.91
N LEU A 72 -10.16 -10.52 -0.73
CA LEU A 72 -8.71 -10.46 -0.68
C LEU A 72 -8.13 -11.36 0.42
N HIS A 73 -8.72 -11.35 1.62
CA HIS A 73 -8.27 -12.23 2.72
C HIS A 73 -8.28 -13.71 2.34
N PHE A 74 -9.35 -14.17 1.67
CA PHE A 74 -9.46 -15.56 1.24
C PHE A 74 -8.58 -15.88 0.03
N GLU A 75 -8.41 -14.92 -0.90
CA GLU A 75 -7.55 -15.08 -2.06
C GLU A 75 -6.07 -15.20 -1.66
N MET A 76 -5.61 -14.36 -0.74
CA MET A 76 -4.24 -14.43 -0.20
C MET A 76 -3.95 -15.72 0.58
N LYS A 77 -4.99 -16.41 1.06
CA LYS A 77 -4.88 -17.70 1.75
C LYS A 77 -4.88 -18.88 0.78
N ASN A 78 -5.23 -18.65 -0.49
CA ASN A 78 -5.45 -19.70 -1.45
C ASN A 78 -4.29 -19.73 -2.45
N ASP A 79 -3.32 -20.61 -2.21
CA ASP A 79 -2.16 -20.79 -3.09
C ASP A 79 -2.54 -21.16 -4.53
N ARG A 80 -3.79 -21.61 -4.76
CA ARG A 80 -4.33 -21.89 -6.11
C ARG A 80 -4.61 -20.64 -6.93
N ASN A 81 -4.64 -19.46 -6.31
CA ASN A 81 -4.82 -18.19 -6.99
C ASN A 81 -3.48 -17.58 -7.43
N HIS A 82 -2.35 -18.18 -7.06
CA HIS A 82 -1.05 -17.78 -7.57
C HIS A 82 -0.90 -18.20 -9.02
N LEU A 83 -0.22 -17.37 -9.82
CA LEU A 83 0.11 -17.73 -11.20
C LEU A 83 0.92 -19.04 -11.22
N PRO A 84 0.63 -19.94 -12.17
CA PRO A 84 1.45 -21.13 -12.37
C PRO A 84 2.87 -20.70 -12.76
N LEU A 85 3.87 -21.52 -12.43
CA LEU A 85 5.29 -21.21 -12.67
C LEU A 85 5.59 -20.78 -14.11
N GLN A 86 4.88 -21.38 -15.08
CA GLN A 86 5.09 -21.10 -16.50
C GLN A 86 4.57 -19.72 -16.92
N ALA A 87 3.67 -19.13 -16.13
CA ALA A 87 3.09 -17.81 -16.38
C ALA A 87 3.74 -16.70 -15.54
N VAL A 88 4.69 -17.04 -14.66
CA VAL A 88 5.46 -16.05 -13.92
C VAL A 88 6.49 -15.41 -14.86
N ASP A 89 6.45 -14.09 -14.97
CA ASP A 89 7.47 -13.34 -15.71
C ASP A 89 8.70 -13.13 -14.81
N PHE A 90 9.78 -13.84 -15.12
CA PHE A 90 11.07 -13.73 -14.42
C PHE A 90 11.97 -12.63 -15.01
N GLY A 91 11.50 -11.93 -16.05
CA GLY A 91 12.22 -10.86 -16.70
C GLY A 91 13.19 -11.31 -17.80
N VAL A 92 13.49 -10.37 -18.70
CA VAL A 92 14.28 -10.61 -19.92
C VAL A 92 15.70 -11.07 -19.60
N GLN A 93 16.35 -10.46 -18.62
CA GLN A 93 17.74 -10.78 -18.26
C GLN A 93 17.89 -12.21 -17.76
N PHE A 94 16.96 -12.67 -16.93
CA PHE A 94 16.94 -14.04 -16.41
C PHE A 94 16.75 -15.06 -17.54
N ASN A 95 15.83 -14.78 -18.47
CA ASN A 95 15.59 -15.64 -19.62
C ASN A 95 16.81 -15.74 -20.56
N ILE A 96 17.56 -14.64 -20.74
CA ILE A 96 18.80 -14.64 -21.54
C ILE A 96 19.87 -15.52 -20.88
N GLU A 97 20.08 -15.40 -19.57
CA GLU A 97 21.09 -16.18 -18.87
C GLU A 97 20.74 -17.67 -18.75
N LEU A 98 19.45 -18.00 -18.61
CA LEU A 98 18.96 -19.39 -18.71
C LEU A 98 19.28 -20.01 -20.07
N ALA A 99 19.08 -19.26 -21.16
CA ALA A 99 19.39 -19.73 -22.50
C ALA A 99 20.90 -19.95 -22.72
N ARG A 100 21.75 -19.18 -22.05
CA ARG A 100 23.22 -19.30 -22.13
C ARG A 100 23.76 -20.49 -21.35
N THR A 101 23.20 -20.79 -20.19
CA THR A 101 23.76 -21.77 -19.24
C THR A 101 23.40 -23.23 -19.53
N SER A 102 22.51 -23.50 -20.49
CA SER A 102 22.16 -24.87 -20.94
C SER A 102 21.93 -25.86 -19.79
N LEU A 103 21.11 -25.45 -18.81
CA LEU A 103 20.83 -26.24 -17.61
C LEU A 103 19.76 -27.32 -17.86
N ASP A 104 19.83 -28.39 -17.09
CA ASP A 104 18.79 -29.42 -17.08
C ASP A 104 17.44 -28.84 -16.64
N SER A 105 16.36 -29.30 -17.28
CA SER A 105 15.00 -28.81 -17.03
C SER A 105 14.56 -28.91 -15.57
N GLY A 106 15.01 -29.93 -14.82
CA GLY A 106 14.67 -30.08 -13.41
C GLY A 106 15.31 -29.01 -12.52
N ILE A 107 16.52 -28.57 -12.86
CA ILE A 107 17.23 -27.49 -12.14
C ILE A 107 16.57 -26.15 -12.45
N VAL A 108 16.21 -25.89 -13.71
CA VAL A 108 15.52 -24.66 -14.12
C VAL A 108 14.19 -24.49 -13.37
N ASP A 109 13.39 -25.55 -13.29
CA ASP A 109 12.12 -25.51 -12.55
C ASP A 109 12.33 -25.29 -11.05
N THR A 110 13.44 -25.78 -10.51
CA THR A 110 13.81 -25.57 -9.10
C THR A 110 14.18 -24.11 -8.84
N VAL A 111 15.00 -23.50 -9.70
CA VAL A 111 15.35 -22.07 -9.60
C VAL A 111 14.10 -21.20 -9.73
N LYS A 112 13.24 -21.45 -10.72
CA LYS A 112 11.98 -20.71 -10.90
C LYS A 112 11.05 -20.82 -9.69
N LYS A 113 11.03 -21.97 -9.01
CA LYS A 113 10.30 -22.14 -7.75
C LYS A 113 10.86 -21.23 -6.66
N TYR A 114 12.18 -21.23 -6.47
CA TYR A 114 12.83 -20.37 -5.49
C TYR A 114 12.57 -18.88 -5.76
N ASP A 115 12.64 -18.44 -7.01
CA ASP A 115 12.37 -17.05 -7.37
C ASP A 115 10.92 -16.65 -7.08
N ARG A 116 9.95 -17.53 -7.39
CA ARG A 116 8.54 -17.30 -7.05
C ARG A 116 8.35 -17.22 -5.53
N ASP A 117 8.93 -18.16 -4.78
CA ASP A 117 8.79 -18.22 -3.34
C ASP A 117 9.44 -16.99 -2.68
N PHE A 118 10.53 -16.50 -3.25
CA PHE A 118 11.14 -15.22 -2.89
C PHE A 118 10.18 -14.04 -3.10
N LEU A 119 9.55 -13.94 -4.29
CA LEU A 119 8.56 -12.89 -4.56
C LEU A 119 7.37 -12.96 -3.59
N MET A 120 6.90 -14.15 -3.26
CA MET A 120 5.83 -14.33 -2.27
C MET A 120 6.27 -13.89 -0.87
N GLN A 121 7.49 -14.24 -0.46
CA GLN A 121 8.03 -13.79 0.83
C GLN A 121 8.20 -12.27 0.85
N LEU A 122 8.70 -11.67 -0.23
CA LEU A 122 8.82 -10.22 -0.39
C LEU A 122 7.45 -9.54 -0.23
N LEU A 123 6.42 -10.05 -0.92
CA LEU A 123 5.06 -9.53 -0.81
C LEU A 123 4.52 -9.62 0.61
N SER A 124 4.74 -10.73 1.32
CA SER A 124 4.36 -10.89 2.72
C SER A 124 5.06 -9.88 3.63
N GLU A 125 6.36 -9.69 3.45
CA GLU A 125 7.15 -8.73 4.22
C GLU A 125 6.75 -7.28 3.94
N LEU A 126 6.52 -6.92 2.69
CA LEU A 126 5.99 -5.61 2.29
C LEU A 126 4.62 -5.38 2.94
N GLN A 127 3.74 -6.38 2.89
CA GLN A 127 2.43 -6.30 3.53
C GLN A 127 2.53 -6.09 5.04
N GLN A 128 3.48 -6.71 5.73
CA GLN A 128 3.65 -6.50 7.17
C GLN A 128 4.16 -5.10 7.50
N ARG A 129 5.00 -4.51 6.62
CA ARG A 129 5.58 -3.17 6.84
C ARG A 129 4.63 -2.04 6.45
N LEU A 130 3.70 -2.28 5.53
CA LEU A 130 2.66 -1.30 5.15
C LEU A 130 1.86 -0.79 6.36
N PRO A 131 1.20 -1.62 7.19
CA PRO A 131 0.39 -1.13 8.33
C PRO A 131 1.21 -0.39 9.39
N SER A 132 2.48 -0.76 9.63
CA SER A 132 3.34 0.00 10.56
C SER A 132 3.71 1.38 10.01
N ASN A 133 3.89 1.50 8.69
CA ASN A 133 4.32 2.74 8.04
C ASN A 133 3.16 3.52 7.41
N ILE A 134 1.92 3.02 7.48
CA ILE A 134 0.77 3.65 6.83
C ILE A 134 0.52 5.05 7.38
N HIS A 135 0.79 5.26 8.67
CA HIS A 135 0.71 6.57 9.30
C HIS A 135 1.74 7.55 8.72
N HIS A 136 2.95 7.08 8.38
CA HIS A 136 3.95 7.90 7.70
C HIS A 136 3.54 8.20 6.25
N LEU A 137 2.90 7.25 5.57
CA LEU A 137 2.32 7.47 4.23
C LEU A 137 1.16 8.47 4.27
N GLN A 138 0.32 8.43 5.31
CA GLN A 138 -0.73 9.44 5.51
C GLN A 138 -0.12 10.83 5.71
N THR A 139 1.07 10.95 6.32
CA THR A 139 1.73 12.25 6.38
C THR A 139 2.21 12.77 5.02
N LEU A 140 2.28 11.95 3.96
CA LEU A 140 2.53 12.45 2.60
C LEU A 140 1.35 13.26 2.06
N ASP A 141 0.14 13.05 2.57
CA ASP A 141 -1.02 13.89 2.24
C ASP A 141 -0.79 15.36 2.67
N ALA A 142 0.09 15.58 3.65
CA ALA A 142 0.53 16.93 4.02
C ALA A 142 1.27 17.67 2.89
N LEU A 143 1.80 16.94 1.90
CA LEU A 143 2.49 17.47 0.72
C LEU A 143 1.54 17.70 -0.45
N SER A 144 0.23 17.44 -0.32
CA SER A 144 -0.73 17.75 -1.39
C SER A 144 -0.84 19.27 -1.59
N PRO A 145 -1.01 19.76 -2.84
CA PRO A 145 -1.12 21.19 -3.12
C PRO A 145 -2.23 21.86 -2.30
N GLU A 146 -3.36 21.17 -2.12
CA GLU A 146 -4.48 21.64 -1.30
C GLU A 146 -4.10 21.86 0.17
N THR A 147 -3.29 20.96 0.74
CA THR A 147 -2.89 21.03 2.15
C THR A 147 -1.76 22.04 2.38
N VAL A 148 -0.82 22.13 1.43
CA VAL A 148 0.35 23.04 1.51
C VAL A 148 -0.05 24.50 1.31
N LEU A 149 -1.02 24.76 0.42
CA LEU A 149 -1.57 26.08 0.12
C LEU A 149 -2.82 26.42 0.96
N GLY A 150 -3.40 25.44 1.64
CA GLY A 150 -4.59 25.59 2.45
C GLY A 150 -4.38 26.28 3.80
N LEU A 151 -5.48 26.72 4.41
CA LEU A 151 -5.50 27.36 5.74
C LEU A 151 -5.03 26.46 6.89
N ARG A 152 -4.98 25.13 6.67
CA ARG A 152 -4.58 24.12 7.68
C ARG A 152 -3.22 23.49 7.34
N LYS A 153 -2.28 24.31 6.91
CA LYS A 153 -0.92 23.86 6.65
C LYS A 153 -0.26 23.28 7.92
N PRO A 154 0.24 22.03 7.88
CA PRO A 154 0.95 21.45 9.01
C PRO A 154 2.31 22.11 9.22
N LYS A 155 2.79 22.12 10.46
CA LYS A 155 4.14 22.60 10.76
C LYS A 155 5.15 21.58 10.25
N LEU A 156 6.32 22.05 9.79
CA LEU A 156 7.37 21.17 9.26
C LEU A 156 7.80 20.08 10.27
N GLN A 157 7.86 20.44 11.56
CA GLN A 157 8.18 19.53 12.68
C GLN A 157 7.20 18.36 12.86
N ASP A 158 5.95 18.50 12.37
CA ASP A 158 4.92 17.48 12.53
C ASP A 158 5.01 16.42 11.41
N LEU A 159 5.87 16.65 10.40
CA LEU A 159 6.12 15.70 9.32
C LEU A 159 7.04 14.58 9.80
N SER A 160 6.51 13.35 9.82
CA SER A 160 7.22 12.16 10.29
C SER A 160 8.54 11.86 9.54
N PHE A 161 8.69 12.40 8.33
CA PHE A 161 9.83 12.18 7.45
C PHE A 161 10.90 13.27 7.50
N LEU A 162 10.69 14.34 8.28
CA LEU A 162 11.69 15.39 8.50
C LEU A 162 13.01 14.80 9.03
N MET A 163 12.93 13.79 9.89
CA MET A 163 14.09 13.08 10.45
C MET A 163 14.98 12.38 9.41
N LYS A 164 14.49 12.20 8.18
CA LYS A 164 15.24 11.57 7.08
C LYS A 164 15.88 12.60 6.14
N TYR A 165 15.57 13.88 6.29
CA TYR A 165 16.15 14.94 5.49
C TYR A 165 17.56 15.25 5.98
N SER A 166 18.53 15.24 5.07
CA SER A 166 19.95 15.49 5.37
C SER A 166 20.45 16.85 4.89
N GLY A 167 19.55 17.74 4.43
CA GLY A 167 19.88 19.08 3.95
C GLY A 167 19.74 20.18 5.01
N ASP A 168 19.70 21.44 4.57
CA ASP A 168 19.52 22.59 5.45
C ASP A 168 18.06 22.73 5.92
N ILE A 169 17.82 22.39 7.18
CA ILE A 169 16.49 22.43 7.80
C ILE A 169 15.99 23.87 7.97
N GLY A 170 16.89 24.84 8.16
CA GLY A 170 16.53 26.24 8.32
C GLY A 170 15.94 26.81 7.04
N LYS A 171 16.62 26.56 5.91
CA LYS A 171 16.10 26.91 4.58
C LYS A 171 14.80 26.18 4.25
N LEU A 172 14.72 24.89 4.59
CA LEU A 172 13.51 24.11 4.36
C LEU A 172 12.29 24.69 5.08
N ASP A 173 12.44 25.13 6.35
CA ASP A 173 11.33 25.73 7.11
C ASP A 173 10.92 27.10 6.55
N GLU A 174 11.90 27.93 6.15
CA GLU A 174 11.63 29.22 5.52
C GLU A 174 10.85 29.05 4.21
N GLN A 175 11.30 28.16 3.33
CA GLN A 175 10.64 27.83 2.07
C GLN A 175 9.26 27.21 2.30
N TRP A 176 9.16 26.32 3.28
CA TRP A 176 7.89 25.71 3.67
C TRP A 176 6.88 26.77 4.10
N GLN A 177 7.27 27.81 4.84
CA GLN A 177 6.35 28.89 5.21
C GLN A 177 6.01 29.79 4.02
N TYR A 178 6.99 30.11 3.18
CA TYR A 178 6.85 31.11 2.12
C TYR A 178 6.07 30.61 0.88
N ILE A 179 6.07 29.30 0.60
CA ILE A 179 5.41 28.69 -0.58
C ILE A 179 3.91 29.04 -0.71
N GLY A 180 3.22 29.31 0.42
CA GLY A 180 1.80 29.71 0.42
C GLY A 180 1.56 31.18 0.06
N THR A 181 2.60 31.99 -0.01
CA THR A 181 2.53 33.43 -0.38
C THR A 181 2.58 33.59 -1.90
N VAL A 182 3.10 32.59 -2.61
CA VAL A 182 3.23 32.60 -4.07
C VAL A 182 1.97 32.02 -4.70
N SER A 183 1.49 32.68 -5.77
CA SER A 183 0.36 32.19 -6.56
C SER A 183 0.84 31.17 -7.57
N TRP A 184 0.35 29.94 -7.48
CA TRP A 184 0.70 28.85 -8.40
C TRP A 184 -0.33 28.70 -9.53
N PRO A 185 0.06 28.25 -10.73
CA PRO A 185 -0.86 27.98 -11.82
C PRO A 185 -1.90 26.92 -11.45
N MET A 186 -3.18 27.13 -11.81
CA MET A 186 -4.26 26.20 -11.46
C MET A 186 -4.12 24.83 -12.14
N ASP A 187 -3.49 24.78 -13.32
CA ASP A 187 -3.29 23.57 -14.12
C ASP A 187 -2.29 22.57 -13.52
N VAL A 188 -1.44 23.02 -12.58
CA VAL A 188 -0.50 22.14 -11.87
C VAL A 188 -1.05 21.63 -10.54
N LEU A 189 -2.17 22.17 -10.04
CA LEU A 189 -2.76 21.78 -8.75
C LEU A 189 -3.46 20.42 -8.80
N ASP A 190 -3.86 19.96 -9.99
CA ASP A 190 -4.49 18.65 -10.20
C ASP A 190 -3.49 17.47 -10.19
N ASN A 191 -2.19 17.75 -10.10
CA ASN A 191 -1.15 16.72 -10.13
C ASN A 191 0.01 17.09 -9.20
N GLU A 192 0.20 16.29 -8.15
CA GLU A 192 1.17 16.54 -7.09
C GLU A 192 2.62 16.54 -7.63
N GLU A 193 2.95 15.64 -8.55
CA GLU A 193 4.28 15.57 -9.15
C GLU A 193 4.59 16.82 -9.98
N LYS A 194 3.63 17.28 -10.81
CA LYS A 194 3.77 18.49 -11.62
C LYS A 194 3.85 19.74 -10.75
N PHE A 195 3.06 19.80 -9.69
CA PHE A 195 3.14 20.88 -8.71
C PHE A 195 4.55 20.97 -8.13
N TRP A 196 5.08 19.88 -7.56
CA TRP A 196 6.39 19.90 -6.91
C TRP A 196 7.57 20.08 -7.87
N MET A 197 7.45 19.64 -9.13
CA MET A 197 8.41 20.01 -10.19
C MET A 197 8.38 21.51 -10.47
N THR A 198 7.19 22.11 -10.58
CA THR A 198 7.04 23.56 -10.80
C THR A 198 7.57 24.37 -9.63
N VAL A 199 7.38 23.90 -8.41
CA VAL A 199 7.93 24.50 -7.20
C VAL A 199 9.46 24.41 -7.20
N HIS A 200 10.02 23.23 -7.51
CA HIS A 200 11.46 23.04 -7.57
C HIS A 200 12.14 23.93 -8.64
N ASP A 201 11.48 24.10 -9.79
CA ASP A 201 12.01 24.88 -10.91
C ASP A 201 11.63 26.37 -10.85
N HIS A 202 10.91 26.80 -9.79
CA HIS A 202 10.57 28.20 -9.59
C HIS A 202 11.83 29.03 -9.30
N HIS A 203 11.87 30.23 -9.87
CA HIS A 203 12.92 31.20 -9.66
C HIS A 203 12.28 32.52 -9.26
N ASP A 204 12.89 33.20 -8.28
CA ASP A 204 12.42 34.49 -7.81
C ASP A 204 12.70 35.62 -8.84
N ALA A 205 12.30 36.85 -8.50
CA ALA A 205 12.55 38.01 -9.34
C ALA A 205 14.05 38.35 -9.53
N SER A 206 14.94 37.76 -8.72
CA SER A 206 16.39 37.89 -8.82
C SER A 206 17.04 36.78 -9.66
N GLY A 207 16.28 35.75 -10.03
CA GLY A 207 16.76 34.57 -10.77
C GLY A 207 17.38 33.50 -9.87
N GLU A 208 17.20 33.58 -8.55
CA GLU A 208 17.61 32.52 -7.62
C GLU A 208 16.48 31.50 -7.43
N GLN A 209 16.86 30.23 -7.20
CA GLN A 209 15.90 29.16 -6.88
C GLN A 209 15.44 29.31 -5.43
N ASP A 210 14.25 29.84 -5.24
CA ASP A 210 13.67 30.17 -3.94
C ASP A 210 13.01 28.98 -3.23
N PHE A 211 12.68 27.89 -3.93
CA PHE A 211 12.00 26.70 -3.35
C PHE A 211 12.70 25.36 -3.62
N LYS A 212 14.00 25.39 -3.92
CA LYS A 212 14.76 24.19 -4.30
C LYS A 212 14.73 23.09 -3.22
N GLU A 213 15.01 23.45 -1.98
CA GLU A 213 15.12 22.51 -0.86
C GLU A 213 13.77 21.86 -0.55
N VAL A 214 12.68 22.63 -0.53
CA VAL A 214 11.33 22.10 -0.30
C VAL A 214 10.84 21.25 -1.48
N GLY A 215 11.11 21.67 -2.72
CA GLY A 215 10.78 20.91 -3.92
C GLY A 215 11.53 19.58 -3.99
N GLN A 216 12.83 19.59 -3.72
CA GLN A 216 13.64 18.37 -3.71
C GLN A 216 13.25 17.44 -2.56
N PHE A 217 12.93 17.98 -1.39
CA PHE A 217 12.40 17.20 -0.27
C PHE A 217 11.07 16.50 -0.63
N ALA A 218 10.11 17.24 -1.17
CA ALA A 218 8.81 16.69 -1.55
C ALA A 218 8.92 15.65 -2.67
N LEU A 219 9.67 15.93 -3.74
CA LEU A 219 9.92 14.98 -4.83
C LEU A 219 10.63 13.72 -4.34
N SER A 220 11.62 13.87 -3.43
CA SER A 220 12.30 12.72 -2.84
C SER A 220 11.34 11.85 -2.03
N MET A 221 10.42 12.47 -1.28
CA MET A 221 9.41 11.75 -0.49
C MET A 221 8.36 11.06 -1.36
N LEU A 222 7.90 11.71 -2.44
CA LEU A 222 6.97 11.12 -3.41
C LEU A 222 7.62 9.99 -4.23
N ALA A 223 8.95 10.07 -4.44
CA ALA A 223 9.70 9.05 -5.16
C ALA A 223 10.10 7.83 -4.31
N LEU A 224 9.88 7.81 -2.98
CA LEU A 224 10.30 6.70 -2.11
C LEU A 224 9.45 5.42 -2.34
N PRO A 225 10.04 4.31 -2.83
CA PRO A 225 9.51 2.98 -2.62
C PRO A 225 10.09 2.43 -1.30
N PHE A 226 9.27 2.01 -0.34
CA PHE A 226 9.78 1.65 0.99
C PHE A 226 10.74 0.43 0.98
N SER A 227 12.04 0.74 1.02
CA SER A 227 13.17 0.10 1.72
C SER A 227 13.49 -1.39 1.48
N ASN A 228 14.53 -1.61 0.66
CA ASN A 228 15.23 -2.89 0.40
C ASN A 228 16.04 -3.47 1.58
N ALA A 229 16.10 -2.80 2.74
CA ALA A 229 17.03 -3.13 3.83
C ALA A 229 16.76 -4.48 4.56
N SER A 230 15.67 -5.16 4.25
CA SER A 230 15.40 -6.52 4.73
C SER A 230 15.46 -7.58 3.64
N VAL A 231 15.34 -7.17 2.37
CA VAL A 231 15.51 -8.06 1.21
C VAL A 231 16.95 -8.56 1.18
N GLU A 232 17.90 -7.69 1.50
CA GLU A 232 19.33 -8.04 1.54
C GLU A 232 19.68 -9.04 2.65
N ARG A 233 18.95 -9.10 3.77
CA ARG A 233 19.24 -10.05 4.87
C ARG A 233 18.90 -11.52 4.54
N VAL A 234 18.02 -11.75 3.57
CA VAL A 234 17.69 -13.11 3.08
C VAL A 234 18.83 -13.66 2.21
N PHE A 235 19.65 -12.79 1.59
CA PHE A 235 20.76 -13.19 0.73
C PHE A 235 22.07 -13.50 1.48
N PHE A 236 22.17 -13.18 2.78
CA PHE A 236 23.43 -13.31 3.54
C PHE A 236 23.46 -14.41 4.61
N HIS A 237 22.49 -15.32 4.66
CA HIS A 237 22.60 -16.50 5.51
C HIS A 237 23.32 -17.63 4.75
N LYS A 238 24.65 -17.63 4.84
CA LYS A 238 25.48 -18.82 4.71
C LYS A 238 25.68 -19.46 6.08
#